data_AF-A0A558R5U0-F1
#
_entry.id   AF-A0A558R5U0-F1
#
_cell.length_a   1.000
_cell.length_b   1.000
_cell.length_c   1.000
_cell.angle_alpha   90.00
_cell.angle_beta   90.00
_cell.angle_gamma   90.00
#
_symmetry.space_group_name_H-M   'P 1'
#
loop_
_entity.id
_entity.type
_entity.pdbx_description
1 polymer ?
#
loop_
_entity_poly.entity_id
_entity_poly.type
_entity_poly.pdbx_seq_one_letter_code
_entity_poly.pdbx_strand_id
1 'polypeptide(L)'
;MKLGGWRFYQPSFFGPPVLAFNIRPGLHVSSFNVDVGGPRETVPTRLIIEIQSDGLVRRFDDGAQLYRCVIQGPSRLLRYSSGRCSRRADDDFELILSHITNPAAFAGIRGSFELRSSGWNLQGTRELANVAYAYLTSLPSVASEEDLRRIAMSSDAVIRFQTTSSRPREETLELAVYRESTTGRTARLPVSVATDLLAPPHLLIHRPLGDQAYYEVVGPEIYRVGVQPGVTLAYANATATVDPGSLKRFDYVVVGDASTLNGLAAPYDEEETREVVHIERLDVGLDLFDFWQANQNSDQVSNRSPEQRMFSVPA
;
A
#
# COMPACT_ATOMS: atom_id res chain seq x y z
N MET A 1 -9.10 -5.99 32.05
CA MET A 1 -8.53 -5.03 31.07
C MET A 1 -8.56 -5.70 29.70
N LYS A 2 -9.47 -5.32 28.79
CA LYS A 2 -9.57 -5.91 27.43
C LYS A 2 -8.37 -5.43 26.62
N LEU A 3 -7.30 -6.23 26.56
CA LEU A 3 -6.12 -5.92 25.76
C LEU A 3 -6.48 -6.12 24.28
N GLY A 4 -6.66 -5.03 23.54
CA GLY A 4 -6.33 -5.07 22.11
C GLY A 4 -7.07 -4.09 21.22
N GLY A 5 -8.41 -4.06 21.27
CA GLY A 5 -9.21 -3.50 20.17
C GLY A 5 -8.91 -4.20 18.83
N TRP A 6 -9.50 -3.74 17.73
CA TRP A 6 -9.13 -4.22 16.40
C TRP A 6 -7.80 -3.61 15.95
N ARG A 7 -6.99 -4.43 15.26
CA ARG A 7 -5.64 -4.09 14.80
C ARG A 7 -5.49 -4.50 13.34
N PHE A 8 -4.68 -3.74 12.62
CA PHE A 8 -4.27 -4.10 11.27
C PHE A 8 -2.76 -4.27 11.20
N TYR A 9 -2.35 -5.09 10.24
CA TYR A 9 -0.97 -5.49 9.99
C TYR A 9 -0.70 -5.26 8.50
N GLN A 10 0.12 -4.28 8.19
CA GLN A 10 0.58 -3.98 6.84
C GLN A 10 1.87 -4.79 6.60
N PRO A 11 1.87 -5.68 5.59
CA PRO A 11 3.10 -6.37 5.18
C PRO A 11 4.17 -5.36 4.74
N SER A 12 5.41 -5.60 5.13
CA SER A 12 6.60 -5.00 4.52
C SER A 12 7.17 -5.90 3.43
N PHE A 13 7.07 -7.22 3.59
CA PHE A 13 7.39 -8.20 2.55
C PHE A 13 6.31 -9.27 2.47
N PHE A 14 6.17 -9.91 1.31
CA PHE A 14 5.37 -11.13 1.17
C PHE A 14 6.01 -12.10 0.18
N GLY A 15 5.94 -13.38 0.54
CA GLY A 15 6.38 -14.48 -0.31
C GLY A 15 5.34 -14.83 -1.37
N PRO A 16 5.70 -15.69 -2.32
CA PRO A 16 4.79 -16.13 -3.36
C PRO A 16 3.65 -16.95 -2.76
N PRO A 17 2.40 -16.71 -3.18
CA PRO A 17 1.27 -17.49 -2.72
C PRO A 17 1.25 -18.88 -3.34
N VAL A 18 0.90 -19.88 -2.53
CA VAL A 18 0.66 -21.26 -2.95
C VAL A 18 -0.85 -21.51 -2.91
N LEU A 19 -1.43 -21.76 -4.08
CA LEU A 19 -2.83 -22.18 -4.21
C LEU A 19 -2.89 -23.71 -4.28
N ALA A 20 -3.70 -24.32 -3.43
CA ALA A 20 -4.03 -25.74 -3.51
C ALA A 20 -5.55 -25.91 -3.66
N PHE A 21 -5.94 -26.71 -4.66
CA PHE A 21 -7.33 -26.90 -5.04
C PHE A 21 -7.84 -28.26 -4.59
N ASN A 22 -9.11 -28.34 -4.17
CA ASN A 22 -9.78 -29.58 -3.77
C ASN A 22 -9.05 -30.34 -2.64
N ILE A 23 -8.53 -29.61 -1.65
CA ILE A 23 -7.96 -30.23 -0.43
C ILE A 23 -9.00 -31.05 0.34
N ARG A 24 -10.28 -30.67 0.17
CA ARG A 24 -11.50 -31.44 0.46
C ARG A 24 -12.48 -31.14 -0.69
N PRO A 25 -13.54 -31.96 -0.89
CA PRO A 25 -14.50 -31.69 -1.95
C PRO A 25 -15.03 -30.25 -1.92
N GLY A 26 -14.76 -29.47 -2.97
CA GLY A 26 -15.18 -28.06 -3.09
C GLY A 26 -14.43 -27.06 -2.20
N LEU A 27 -13.34 -27.45 -1.55
CA LEU A 27 -12.54 -26.59 -0.70
C LEU A 27 -11.15 -26.35 -1.27
N HIS A 28 -10.77 -25.09 -1.36
CA HIS A 28 -9.49 -24.61 -1.84
C HIS A 28 -8.80 -23.81 -0.74
N VAL A 29 -7.47 -23.74 -0.79
CA VAL A 29 -6.66 -23.04 0.20
C VAL A 29 -5.55 -22.25 -0.48
N SER A 30 -5.25 -21.07 0.04
CA SER A 30 -4.08 -20.28 -0.32
C SER A 30 -3.22 -20.09 0.93
N SER A 31 -1.92 -20.36 0.81
CA SER A 31 -0.96 -20.09 1.87
C SER A 31 0.19 -19.23 1.37
N PHE A 32 0.59 -18.24 2.17
CA PHE A 32 1.70 -17.34 1.87
C PHE A 32 2.31 -16.80 3.15
N ASN A 33 3.58 -16.43 3.11
CA ASN A 33 4.23 -15.73 4.22
C ASN A 33 4.21 -14.22 4.01
N VAL A 34 4.09 -13.48 5.11
CA VAL A 34 4.23 -12.02 5.13
C VAL A 34 5.16 -11.61 6.26
N ASP A 35 6.02 -10.63 6.03
CA ASP A 35 6.78 -9.99 7.10
C ASP A 35 6.01 -8.75 7.54
N VAL A 36 5.78 -8.61 8.84
CA VAL A 36 5.03 -7.49 9.43
C VAL A 36 5.83 -6.84 10.54
N GLY A 37 5.68 -5.52 10.65
CA GLY A 37 6.27 -4.71 11.70
C GLY A 37 5.33 -3.57 12.07
N GLY A 38 5.36 -3.17 13.34
CA GLY A 38 4.77 -1.91 13.73
C GLY A 38 5.53 -0.74 13.11
N PRO A 39 4.99 0.49 13.14
CA PRO A 39 5.73 1.65 12.67
C PRO A 39 7.02 1.80 13.47
N ARG A 40 8.16 1.99 12.80
CA ARG A 40 9.52 2.02 13.38
C ARG A 40 10.06 0.67 13.90
N GLU A 41 9.38 -0.44 13.66
CA GLU A 41 9.95 -1.76 13.97
C GLU A 41 11.17 -2.00 13.06
N THR A 42 12.29 -2.35 13.67
CA THR A 42 13.55 -2.68 12.96
C THR A 42 13.77 -4.18 12.89
N VAL A 43 13.02 -4.97 13.66
CA VAL A 43 13.04 -6.42 13.64
C VAL A 43 11.61 -6.93 13.35
N PRO A 44 11.21 -6.98 12.07
CA PRO A 44 9.88 -7.50 11.71
C PRO A 44 9.76 -8.98 12.08
N THR A 45 8.53 -9.49 12.06
CA THR A 45 8.26 -10.91 12.24
C THR A 45 7.58 -11.49 11.01
N ARG A 46 7.93 -12.73 10.68
CA ARG A 46 7.27 -13.50 9.63
C ARG A 46 6.02 -14.16 10.17
N LEU A 47 4.92 -13.97 9.47
CA LEU A 47 3.65 -14.68 9.65
C LEU A 47 3.44 -15.62 8.46
N ILE A 48 2.78 -16.75 8.71
CA ILE A 48 2.21 -17.60 7.66
C ILE A 48 0.70 -17.38 7.69
N ILE A 49 0.15 -16.96 6.57
CA ILE A 49 -1.27 -16.69 6.38
C ILE A 49 -1.86 -17.83 5.57
N GLU A 50 -3.01 -18.33 6.02
CA GLU A 50 -3.82 -19.29 5.28
C GLU A 50 -5.24 -18.74 5.12
N ILE A 51 -5.76 -18.72 3.89
CA ILE A 51 -7.16 -18.43 3.58
C ILE A 51 -7.79 -19.63 2.89
N GLN A 52 -9.09 -19.85 3.13
CA GLN A 52 -9.86 -20.93 2.52
C GLN A 52 -11.00 -20.37 1.68
N SER A 53 -11.43 -21.11 0.64
CA SER A 53 -12.50 -20.67 -0.27
C SER A 53 -13.85 -20.44 0.43
N ASP A 54 -14.15 -21.18 1.51
CA ASP A 54 -15.33 -20.98 2.36
C ASP A 54 -15.13 -19.87 3.42
N GLY A 55 -13.95 -19.27 3.43
CA GLY A 55 -13.55 -18.18 4.32
C GLY A 55 -13.92 -16.79 3.79
N LEU A 56 -14.44 -16.67 2.57
CA LEU A 56 -14.77 -15.38 1.97
C LEU A 56 -15.83 -14.63 2.79
N VAL A 57 -15.54 -13.37 3.11
CA VAL A 57 -16.41 -12.48 3.90
C VAL A 57 -17.05 -11.43 3.00
N ARG A 58 -16.26 -10.77 2.16
CA ARG A 58 -16.71 -9.63 1.34
C ARG A 58 -15.91 -9.55 0.05
N ARG A 59 -16.56 -9.07 -1.02
CA ARG A 59 -15.95 -8.64 -2.29
C ARG A 59 -16.07 -7.11 -2.41
N PHE A 60 -15.05 -6.46 -2.94
CA PHE A 60 -15.04 -5.03 -3.19
C PHE A 60 -15.18 -4.74 -4.69
N ASP A 61 -15.61 -3.53 -5.04
CA ASP A 61 -15.90 -3.14 -6.44
C ASP A 61 -14.65 -3.07 -7.33
N ASP A 62 -13.45 -3.02 -6.76
CA ASP A 62 -12.18 -3.13 -7.49
C ASP A 62 -11.71 -4.58 -7.66
N GLY A 63 -12.47 -5.56 -7.19
CA GLY A 63 -12.11 -6.97 -7.21
C GLY A 63 -11.25 -7.42 -6.03
N ALA A 64 -10.92 -6.54 -5.08
CA ALA A 64 -10.32 -6.99 -3.83
C ALA A 64 -11.30 -7.89 -3.04
N GLN A 65 -10.75 -8.78 -2.21
CA GLN A 65 -11.56 -9.75 -1.45
C GLN A 65 -11.08 -9.86 -0.01
N LEU A 66 -12.04 -9.85 0.92
CA LEU A 66 -11.79 -10.02 2.34
C LEU A 66 -12.10 -11.47 2.74
N TYR A 67 -11.10 -12.15 3.31
CA TYR A 67 -11.23 -13.51 3.81
C TYR A 67 -11.03 -13.58 5.33
N ARG A 68 -11.71 -14.52 5.97
CA ARG A 68 -11.24 -15.08 7.24
C ARG A 68 -9.95 -15.85 6.98
N CYS A 69 -8.95 -15.64 7.83
CA CYS A 69 -7.66 -16.31 7.72
C CYS A 69 -7.25 -16.98 9.03
N VAL A 70 -6.36 -17.97 8.90
CA VAL A 70 -5.55 -18.50 10.00
C VAL A 70 -4.18 -17.85 9.93
N ILE A 71 -3.68 -17.38 11.07
CA ILE A 71 -2.37 -16.74 11.18
C ILE A 71 -1.49 -17.61 12.07
N GLN A 72 -0.37 -18.09 11.53
CA GLN A 72 0.70 -18.71 12.31
C GLN A 72 1.82 -17.68 12.50
N GLY A 73 2.27 -17.49 13.74
CA GLY A 73 3.27 -16.49 14.08
C GLY A 73 3.61 -16.49 15.57
N PRO A 74 4.37 -15.50 16.05
CA PRO A 74 4.74 -15.41 17.46
C PRO A 74 3.51 -15.15 18.35
N SER A 75 3.56 -15.63 19.59
CA SER A 75 2.45 -15.53 20.56
C SER A 75 2.02 -14.09 20.89
N ARG A 76 2.89 -13.10 20.70
CA ARG A 76 2.61 -11.68 20.97
C ARG A 76 2.55 -10.87 19.67
N LEU A 77 1.47 -11.04 18.89
CA LEU A 77 1.28 -10.31 17.63
C LEU A 77 1.06 -8.80 17.82
N LEU A 78 0.52 -8.36 18.95
CA LEU A 78 0.11 -6.96 19.15
C LEU A 78 1.26 -5.95 18.96
N ARG A 79 2.51 -6.32 19.29
CA ARG A 79 3.67 -5.42 19.11
C ARG A 79 4.00 -5.14 17.64
N TYR A 80 3.59 -6.04 16.74
CA TYR A 80 3.85 -5.92 15.30
C TYR A 80 2.68 -5.28 14.55
N SER A 81 1.66 -4.77 15.26
CA SER A 81 0.53 -4.11 14.59
C SER A 81 0.99 -2.80 13.96
N SER A 82 0.65 -2.58 12.70
CA SER A 82 0.89 -1.32 12.01
C SER A 82 0.01 -0.21 12.56
N GLY A 83 -1.18 -0.54 13.09
CA GLY A 83 -2.03 0.42 13.78
C GLY A 83 -3.32 -0.14 14.34
N ARG A 84 -4.25 0.76 14.67
CA ARG A 84 -5.60 0.41 15.13
C ARG A 84 -6.57 0.48 13.97
N CYS A 85 -7.61 -0.33 14.03
CA CYS A 85 -8.76 -0.22 13.14
C CYS A 85 -10.06 -0.39 13.91
N SER A 86 -11.19 -0.24 13.23
CA SER A 86 -12.53 -0.56 13.73
C SER A 86 -13.31 -1.29 12.66
N ARG A 87 -14.07 -2.32 13.04
CA ARG A 87 -15.02 -2.98 12.14
C ARG A 87 -16.25 -2.09 11.94
N ARG A 88 -16.69 -1.96 10.69
CA ARG A 88 -17.89 -1.24 10.27
C ARG A 88 -19.13 -2.15 10.30
N ALA A 89 -20.30 -1.55 10.11
CA ALA A 89 -21.57 -2.28 10.08
C ALA A 89 -21.73 -3.17 8.84
N ASP A 90 -21.01 -2.87 7.77
CA ASP A 90 -20.98 -3.59 6.49
C ASP A 90 -19.82 -4.61 6.41
N ASP A 91 -19.28 -5.01 7.56
CA ASP A 91 -18.19 -5.98 7.72
C ASP A 91 -16.84 -5.59 7.11
N ASP A 92 -16.71 -4.35 6.62
CA ASP A 92 -15.43 -3.75 6.27
C ASP A 92 -14.74 -3.14 7.49
N PHE A 93 -13.56 -2.55 7.29
CA PHE A 93 -12.77 -1.93 8.35
C PHE A 93 -12.45 -0.47 8.04
N GLU A 94 -12.35 0.33 9.09
CA GLU A 94 -11.71 1.65 9.04
C GLU A 94 -10.33 1.55 9.67
N LEU A 95 -9.30 1.96 8.95
CA LEU A 95 -7.95 2.11 9.50
C LEU A 95 -7.84 3.48 10.17
N ILE A 96 -7.25 3.51 11.36
CA ILE A 96 -6.95 4.76 12.06
C ILE A 96 -5.52 5.14 11.72
N LEU A 97 -5.38 6.09 10.80
CA LEU A 97 -4.12 6.62 10.29
C LEU A 97 -3.90 8.07 10.74
N SER A 98 -2.79 8.66 10.31
CA SER A 98 -2.43 10.05 10.56
C SER A 98 -2.21 10.80 9.25
N HIS A 99 -2.68 12.04 9.18
CA HIS A 99 -2.16 13.03 8.25
C HIS A 99 -1.19 13.95 9.02
N ILE A 100 0.10 13.89 8.67
CA ILE A 100 1.15 14.67 9.34
C ILE A 100 1.47 15.91 8.49
N THR A 101 1.37 17.07 9.12
CA THR A 101 1.39 18.37 8.43
C THR A 101 1.95 19.48 9.33
N ASN A 102 1.91 20.72 8.86
CA ASN A 102 2.31 21.89 9.64
C ASN A 102 1.10 22.55 10.36
N PRO A 103 1.31 23.40 11.37
CA PRO A 103 0.21 24.02 12.13
C PRO A 103 -0.77 24.84 11.28
N ALA A 104 -0.30 25.51 10.23
CA ALA A 104 -1.15 26.32 9.35
C ALA A 104 -2.10 25.44 8.52
N ALA A 105 -1.58 24.37 7.92
CA ALA A 105 -2.38 23.39 7.18
C ALA A 105 -3.35 22.63 8.12
N PHE A 106 -2.91 22.29 9.34
CA PHE A 106 -3.80 21.70 10.36
C PHE A 106 -5.00 22.60 10.64
N ALA A 107 -4.76 23.90 10.88
CA ALA A 107 -5.82 24.87 11.11
C ALA A 107 -6.73 25.02 9.88
N GLY A 108 -6.15 25.03 8.68
CA GLY A 108 -6.87 25.06 7.41
C GLY A 108 -7.85 23.88 7.27
N ILE A 109 -7.37 22.64 7.46
CA ILE A 109 -8.18 21.42 7.35
C ILE A 109 -9.30 21.41 8.41
N ARG A 110 -8.99 21.84 9.64
CA ARG A 110 -10.00 21.92 10.72
C ARG A 110 -11.07 22.98 10.46
N GLY A 111 -10.72 24.05 9.75
CA GLY A 111 -11.65 25.12 9.38
C GLY A 111 -12.48 24.81 8.15
N SER A 112 -11.90 24.15 7.13
CA SER A 112 -12.59 23.83 5.88
C SER A 112 -13.32 22.49 5.91
N PHE A 113 -12.97 21.58 6.82
CA PHE A 113 -13.41 20.18 6.81
C PHE A 113 -12.99 19.44 5.53
N GLU A 114 -11.86 19.85 4.94
CA GLU A 114 -11.34 19.26 3.69
C GLU A 114 -9.90 18.83 3.85
N LEU A 115 -9.61 17.58 3.49
CA LEU A 115 -8.25 17.07 3.33
C LEU A 115 -7.88 17.14 1.85
N ARG A 116 -6.92 18.01 1.52
CA ARG A 116 -6.48 18.22 0.13
C ARG A 116 -5.72 17.02 -0.40
N SER A 117 -6.02 16.63 -1.63
CA SER A 117 -5.20 15.71 -2.40
C SER A 117 -4.01 16.46 -3.01
N SER A 118 -2.92 15.73 -3.23
CA SER A 118 -1.70 16.20 -3.87
C SER A 118 -1.62 15.60 -5.26
N GLY A 119 -1.39 16.43 -6.27
CA GLY A 119 -1.12 15.98 -7.64
C GLY A 119 0.28 15.41 -7.82
N TRP A 120 1.14 15.40 -6.81
CA TRP A 120 2.52 14.94 -6.96
C TRP A 120 2.64 13.42 -6.93
N ASN A 121 3.61 12.87 -7.67
CA ASN A 121 3.98 11.45 -7.59
C ASN A 121 4.58 11.10 -6.21
N LEU A 122 4.84 9.81 -5.96
CA LEU A 122 5.41 9.32 -4.70
C LEU A 122 6.76 9.96 -4.37
N GLN A 123 7.57 10.26 -5.38
CA GLN A 123 8.82 11.00 -5.23
C GLN A 123 8.61 12.44 -4.73
N GLY A 124 7.48 13.06 -5.06
CA GLY A 124 7.16 14.45 -4.73
C GLY A 124 7.88 15.48 -5.61
N THR A 125 8.31 15.08 -6.80
CA THR A 125 9.15 15.88 -7.72
C THR A 125 8.45 16.18 -9.04
N ARG A 126 7.38 15.47 -9.38
CA ARG A 126 6.58 15.67 -10.59
C ARG A 126 5.09 15.62 -10.34
N GLU A 127 4.34 16.44 -11.08
CA GLU A 127 2.88 16.46 -11.04
C GLU A 127 2.27 15.44 -12.02
N LEU A 128 1.32 14.68 -11.50
CA LEU A 128 0.45 13.74 -12.18
C LEU A 128 -0.78 14.48 -12.72
N ALA A 129 -1.13 14.22 -13.98
CA ALA A 129 -2.20 14.91 -14.69
C ALA A 129 -3.58 14.26 -14.50
N ASN A 130 -3.65 12.95 -14.22
CA ASN A 130 -4.90 12.19 -14.18
C ASN A 130 -5.23 11.53 -12.84
N VAL A 131 -4.44 11.80 -11.80
CA VAL A 131 -4.72 11.35 -10.43
C VAL A 131 -4.12 12.33 -9.42
N ALA A 132 -4.80 12.49 -8.29
CA ALA A 132 -4.24 13.11 -7.10
C ALA A 132 -4.43 12.17 -5.91
N TYR A 133 -3.56 12.27 -4.90
CA TYR A 133 -3.59 11.41 -3.72
C TYR A 133 -3.68 12.21 -2.43
N ALA A 134 -4.58 11.81 -1.54
CA ALA A 134 -4.44 12.16 -0.13
C ALA A 134 -3.49 11.16 0.53
N TYR A 135 -2.40 11.67 1.11
CA TYR A 135 -1.38 10.87 1.78
C TYR A 135 -1.66 10.78 3.28
N LEU A 136 -1.68 9.56 3.78
CA LEU A 136 -1.85 9.19 5.18
C LEU A 136 -0.70 8.27 5.60
N THR A 137 -0.48 8.15 6.90
CA THR A 137 0.55 7.27 7.45
C THR A 137 0.13 6.56 8.72
N SER A 138 0.65 5.35 8.94
CA SER A 138 0.54 4.64 10.22
C SER A 138 1.45 5.22 11.30
N LEU A 139 2.40 6.10 10.95
CA LEU A 139 3.23 6.79 11.92
C LEU A 139 2.39 7.71 12.83
N PRO A 140 2.59 7.65 14.16
CA PRO A 140 1.89 8.54 15.07
C PRO A 140 2.47 9.96 15.09
N SER A 141 3.69 10.17 14.60
CA SER A 141 4.36 11.46 14.50
C SER A 141 5.64 11.31 13.68
N VAL A 142 6.19 12.43 13.18
CA VAL A 142 7.56 12.49 12.68
C VAL A 142 8.44 13.01 13.81
N ALA A 143 9.32 12.16 14.34
CA ALA A 143 10.23 12.49 15.43
C ALA A 143 11.71 12.47 15.00
N SER A 144 12.02 11.89 13.85
CA SER A 144 13.39 11.72 13.35
C SER A 144 13.44 11.83 11.83
N GLU A 145 14.65 11.97 11.30
CA GLU A 145 14.91 11.88 9.86
C GLU A 145 14.51 10.50 9.30
N GLU A 146 14.64 9.43 10.09
CA GLU A 146 14.20 8.09 9.69
C GLU A 146 12.67 8.03 9.51
N ASP A 147 11.90 8.70 10.37
CA ASP A 147 10.45 8.80 10.20
C ASP A 147 10.09 9.54 8.89
N LEU A 148 10.82 10.60 8.53
CA LEU A 148 10.61 11.28 7.24
C LEU A 148 10.84 10.33 6.06
N ARG A 149 11.93 9.55 6.10
CA ARG A 149 12.28 8.63 5.01
C ARG A 149 11.24 7.51 4.84
N ARG A 150 10.65 7.03 5.94
CA ARG A 150 9.55 6.04 5.91
C ARG A 150 8.30 6.54 5.17
N ILE A 151 8.12 7.86 5.08
CA ILE A 151 7.01 8.49 4.36
C ILE A 151 7.48 9.24 3.09
N ALA A 152 8.57 8.76 2.48
CA ALA A 152 9.12 9.29 1.23
C ALA A 152 9.50 10.78 1.28
N MET A 153 10.04 11.24 2.41
CA MET A 153 10.56 12.60 2.60
C MET A 153 11.98 12.56 3.18
N SER A 154 12.74 13.63 3.03
CA SER A 154 14.06 13.76 3.67
C SER A 154 14.50 15.21 3.85
N SER A 155 15.27 15.51 4.90
CA SER A 155 15.90 16.83 5.09
C SER A 155 16.88 17.18 3.97
N ASP A 156 17.59 16.17 3.44
CA ASP A 156 18.57 16.35 2.36
C ASP A 156 17.94 16.21 0.96
N ALA A 157 16.63 15.94 0.90
CA ALA A 157 15.89 15.65 -0.33
C ALA A 157 16.37 14.37 -1.05
N VAL A 158 16.92 13.40 -0.32
CA VAL A 158 17.44 12.15 -0.89
C VAL A 158 17.09 10.95 0.01
N ILE A 159 16.60 9.88 -0.61
CA ILE A 159 16.57 8.54 -0.01
C ILE A 159 17.51 7.62 -0.79
N ARG A 160 17.99 6.56 -0.12
CA ARG A 160 18.97 5.64 -0.69
C ARG A 160 18.41 4.23 -0.72
N PHE A 161 18.59 3.57 -1.86
CA PHE A 161 18.30 2.16 -2.04
C PHE A 161 19.57 1.41 -2.40
N GLN A 162 19.52 0.11 -2.16
CA GLN A 162 20.57 -0.83 -2.54
C GLN A 162 19.92 -1.95 -3.33
N THR A 163 20.56 -2.37 -4.41
CA THR A 163 20.08 -3.51 -5.20
C THR A 163 20.13 -4.79 -4.37
N THR A 164 19.19 -5.69 -4.62
CA THR A 164 19.14 -7.01 -3.99
C THR A 164 20.47 -7.76 -4.16
N SER A 165 20.87 -8.52 -3.13
CA SER A 165 22.09 -9.34 -3.07
C SER A 165 22.10 -10.55 -4.02
N SER A 166 21.53 -10.45 -5.21
CA SER A 166 21.58 -11.48 -6.26
C SER A 166 22.82 -11.35 -7.16
N ARG A 167 23.72 -10.39 -6.85
CA ARG A 167 24.93 -10.08 -7.62
C ARG A 167 26.16 -10.04 -6.71
N PRO A 168 27.38 -10.29 -7.23
CA PRO A 168 28.61 -10.20 -6.44
C PRO A 168 28.91 -8.81 -5.88
N ARG A 169 28.36 -7.76 -6.50
CA ARG A 169 28.46 -6.37 -6.05
C ARG A 169 27.12 -5.70 -6.19
N GLU A 170 26.63 -5.14 -5.10
CA GLU A 170 25.40 -4.36 -5.07
C GLU A 170 25.68 -2.92 -5.51
N GLU A 171 24.69 -2.32 -6.15
CA GLU A 171 24.71 -0.93 -6.57
C GLU A 171 23.81 -0.11 -5.64
N THR A 172 24.12 1.18 -5.49
CA THR A 172 23.37 2.10 -4.66
C THR A 172 22.65 3.12 -5.53
N LEU A 173 21.35 3.31 -5.30
CA LEU A 173 20.58 4.38 -5.93
C LEU A 173 20.41 5.52 -4.92
N GLU A 174 20.75 6.75 -5.32
CA GLU A 174 20.31 7.95 -4.62
C GLU A 174 19.12 8.55 -5.37
N LEU A 175 17.97 8.54 -4.70
CA LEU A 175 16.70 8.96 -5.29
C LEU A 175 16.31 10.30 -4.66
N ALA A 176 16.13 11.33 -5.50
CA ALA A 176 15.62 12.62 -5.01
C ALA A 176 14.21 12.42 -4.44
N VAL A 177 13.87 13.11 -3.36
CA VAL A 177 12.51 13.10 -2.79
C VAL A 177 12.12 14.47 -2.28
N TYR A 178 10.84 14.66 -1.95
CA TYR A 178 10.36 15.87 -1.32
C TYR A 178 11.21 16.28 -0.10
N ARG A 179 11.76 17.50 -0.15
CA ARG A 179 12.55 18.07 0.94
C ARG A 179 11.63 18.49 2.08
N GLU A 180 11.88 17.97 3.27
CA GLU A 180 11.13 18.33 4.47
C GLU A 180 12.00 18.24 5.71
N SER A 181 11.66 19.01 6.76
CA SER A 181 12.34 18.92 8.05
C SER A 181 11.42 18.36 9.12
N THR A 182 12.01 17.70 10.12
CA THR A 182 11.30 17.25 11.33
C THR A 182 10.64 18.41 12.09
N THR A 183 11.13 19.64 11.91
CA THR A 183 10.54 20.86 12.48
C THR A 183 9.38 21.43 11.66
N GLY A 184 9.24 21.02 10.39
CA GLY A 184 8.15 21.43 9.50
C GLY A 184 6.86 20.62 9.67
N ARG A 185 6.97 19.39 10.19
CA ARG A 185 5.87 18.42 10.30
C ARG A 185 5.45 18.15 11.76
N THR A 186 5.06 19.21 12.45
CA THR A 186 4.80 19.20 13.90
C THR A 186 3.32 19.02 14.28
N ALA A 187 2.41 19.09 13.31
CA ALA A 187 0.97 18.90 13.53
C ALA A 187 0.48 17.57 12.96
N ARG A 188 -0.57 17.02 13.57
CA ARG A 188 -1.14 15.72 13.19
C ARG A 188 -2.66 15.72 13.29
N LEU A 189 -3.30 15.22 12.25
CA LEU A 189 -4.73 14.88 12.25
C LEU A 189 -4.88 13.36 12.29
N PRO A 190 -5.60 12.78 13.27
CA PRO A 190 -6.04 11.40 13.17
C PRO A 190 -7.10 11.28 12.07
N VAL A 191 -7.01 10.23 11.25
CA VAL A 191 -7.90 10.01 10.11
C VAL A 191 -8.34 8.55 10.11
N SER A 192 -9.61 8.31 10.39
CA SER A 192 -10.32 7.06 10.06
C SER A 192 -10.61 7.06 8.56
N VAL A 193 -10.16 6.02 7.87
CA VAL A 193 -10.39 5.82 6.43
C VAL A 193 -10.81 4.39 6.19
N ALA A 194 -11.83 4.19 5.35
CA ALA A 194 -12.29 2.86 4.97
C ALA A 194 -11.25 2.14 4.10
N THR A 195 -11.10 0.83 4.28
CA THR A 195 -10.09 0.05 3.56
C THR A 195 -10.36 0.00 2.06
N ASP A 196 -11.62 0.08 1.64
CA ASP A 196 -12.01 0.16 0.23
C ASP A 196 -11.63 1.48 -0.47
N LEU A 197 -11.26 2.53 0.27
CA LEU A 197 -10.80 3.80 -0.32
C LEU A 197 -9.29 3.80 -0.61
N LEU A 198 -8.55 2.85 -0.06
CA LEU A 198 -7.09 2.84 -0.14
C LEU A 198 -6.62 2.30 -1.48
N ALA A 199 -5.74 3.06 -2.13
CA ALA A 199 -5.02 2.60 -3.29
C ALA A 199 -3.97 1.55 -2.88
N PRO A 200 -3.77 0.50 -3.69
CA PRO A 200 -2.75 -0.50 -3.43
C PRO A 200 -1.35 0.13 -3.44
N PRO A 201 -0.41 -0.35 -2.60
CA PRO A 201 0.95 0.14 -2.59
C PRO A 201 1.73 -0.37 -3.80
N HIS A 202 2.77 0.36 -4.18
CA HIS A 202 3.74 -0.12 -5.16
C HIS A 202 4.68 -1.15 -4.53
N LEU A 203 5.30 -1.96 -5.37
CA LEU A 203 6.11 -3.08 -4.94
C LEU A 203 7.50 -3.02 -5.53
N LEU A 204 8.42 -3.71 -4.86
CA LEU A 204 9.68 -4.15 -5.43
C LEU A 204 9.67 -5.68 -5.50
N ILE A 205 10.08 -6.24 -6.63
CA ILE A 205 10.28 -7.69 -6.78
C ILE A 205 11.75 -8.02 -6.57
N HIS A 206 12.01 -8.99 -5.70
CA HIS A 206 13.33 -9.52 -5.41
C HIS A 206 13.44 -10.91 -6.04
N ARG A 207 14.53 -11.14 -6.80
CA ARG A 207 14.81 -12.42 -7.48
C ARG A 207 16.15 -12.98 -6.99
N PRO A 208 16.21 -13.52 -5.76
CA PRO A 208 17.41 -14.17 -5.24
C PRO A 208 17.83 -15.36 -6.11
N LEU A 209 19.14 -15.64 -6.19
CA LEU A 209 19.66 -16.77 -6.94
C LEU A 209 19.28 -18.10 -6.25
N GLY A 210 18.58 -18.97 -6.97
CA GLY A 210 18.25 -20.32 -6.49
C GLY A 210 17.08 -20.39 -5.50
N ASP A 211 16.32 -19.31 -5.33
CA ASP A 211 15.16 -19.24 -4.45
C ASP A 211 13.98 -18.56 -5.17
N GLN A 212 12.80 -18.58 -4.56
CA GLN A 212 11.59 -18.00 -5.13
C GLN A 212 11.61 -16.46 -5.04
N ALA A 213 11.00 -15.82 -6.03
CA ALA A 213 10.82 -14.38 -5.99
C ALA A 213 9.87 -13.98 -4.84
N TYR A 214 10.19 -12.88 -4.17
CA TYR A 214 9.35 -12.28 -3.14
C TYR A 214 9.19 -10.79 -3.40
N TYR A 215 8.21 -10.19 -2.73
CA TYR A 215 7.84 -8.80 -2.95
C TYR A 215 8.08 -7.98 -1.68
N GLU A 216 8.58 -6.77 -1.85
CA GLU A 216 8.67 -5.74 -0.81
C GLU A 216 7.60 -4.68 -1.09
N VAL A 217 6.90 -4.25 -0.06
CA VAL A 217 5.96 -3.14 -0.12
C VAL A 217 6.74 -1.83 0.02
N VAL A 218 6.69 -0.98 -1.00
CA VAL A 218 7.38 0.31 -0.98
C VAL A 218 6.67 1.26 -0.02
N GLY A 219 7.38 1.67 1.02
CA GLY A 219 6.83 2.56 2.06
C GLY A 219 5.62 1.95 2.76
N PRO A 220 5.77 0.87 3.55
CA PRO A 220 4.64 0.21 4.22
C PRO A 220 3.91 1.11 5.23
N GLU A 221 4.50 2.25 5.60
CA GLU A 221 3.84 3.28 6.39
C GLU A 221 3.09 4.34 5.55
N ILE A 222 3.09 4.27 4.21
CA ILE A 222 2.41 5.21 3.30
C ILE A 222 1.09 4.62 2.81
N TYR A 223 0.02 5.36 3.03
CA TYR A 223 -1.33 5.01 2.58
C TYR A 223 -1.86 6.13 1.71
N ARG A 224 -2.47 5.79 0.58
CA ARG A 224 -2.94 6.75 -0.41
C ARG A 224 -4.42 6.53 -0.68
N VAL A 225 -5.18 7.62 -0.75
CA VAL A 225 -6.53 7.60 -1.33
C VAL A 225 -6.45 8.31 -2.68
N GLY A 226 -6.64 7.56 -3.76
CA GLY A 226 -6.59 8.09 -5.13
C GLY A 226 -7.91 8.72 -5.55
N VAL A 227 -7.84 9.95 -6.05
CA VAL A 227 -9.00 10.73 -6.50
C VAL A 227 -8.73 11.42 -7.83
N GLN A 228 -9.78 11.86 -8.52
CA GLN A 228 -9.64 12.71 -9.70
C GLN A 228 -8.89 14.01 -9.35
N PRO A 229 -8.09 14.58 -10.26
CA PRO A 229 -7.40 15.85 -10.03
C PRO A 229 -8.36 16.96 -9.57
N GLY A 230 -7.93 17.74 -8.56
CA GLY A 230 -8.72 18.83 -7.98
C GLY A 230 -9.76 18.40 -6.93
N VAL A 231 -10.00 17.09 -6.74
CA VAL A 231 -10.92 16.59 -5.70
C VAL A 231 -10.23 16.58 -4.33
N THR A 232 -10.96 17.01 -3.30
CA THR A 232 -10.55 16.89 -1.89
C THR A 232 -11.39 15.85 -1.16
N LEU A 233 -10.84 15.25 -0.10
CA LEU A 233 -11.60 14.35 0.77
C LEU A 233 -12.34 15.19 1.82
N ALA A 234 -13.62 14.89 2.03
CA ALA A 234 -14.37 15.46 3.14
C ALA A 234 -13.85 14.89 4.46
N TYR A 235 -13.52 15.77 5.41
CA TYR A 235 -12.94 15.43 6.70
C TYR A 235 -13.80 15.97 7.85
N ALA A 236 -14.61 15.07 8.43
CA ALA A 236 -15.50 15.38 9.54
C ALA A 236 -15.33 14.34 10.65
N ASN A 237 -15.32 14.78 11.91
CA ASN A 237 -15.20 13.89 13.08
C ASN A 237 -14.04 12.88 12.97
N ALA A 238 -12.88 13.35 12.51
CA ALA A 238 -11.69 12.52 12.27
C ALA A 238 -11.88 11.41 11.23
N THR A 239 -12.90 11.48 10.39
CA THR A 239 -13.17 10.52 9.31
C THR A 239 -12.97 11.20 7.97
N ALA A 240 -12.22 10.55 7.07
CA ALA A 240 -12.08 11.00 5.69
C ALA A 240 -13.00 10.19 4.78
N THR A 241 -13.77 10.89 3.96
CA THR A 241 -14.70 10.30 2.97
C THR A 241 -14.53 10.99 1.63
N VAL A 242 -14.95 10.29 0.57
CA VAL A 242 -14.93 10.81 -0.79
C VAL A 242 -16.12 10.24 -1.54
N ASP A 243 -16.66 11.03 -2.46
CA ASP A 243 -17.69 10.57 -3.38
C ASP A 243 -17.13 9.41 -4.23
N PRO A 244 -17.80 8.25 -4.31
CA PRO A 244 -17.32 7.11 -5.10
C PRO A 244 -17.04 7.44 -6.57
N GLY A 245 -17.82 8.34 -7.17
CA GLY A 245 -17.60 8.79 -8.55
C GLY A 245 -16.33 9.62 -8.75
N SER A 246 -15.76 10.12 -7.66
CA SER A 246 -14.52 10.91 -7.64
C SER A 246 -13.27 10.08 -7.34
N LEU A 247 -13.42 8.80 -7.02
CA LEU A 247 -12.29 7.89 -6.80
C LEU A 247 -11.54 7.63 -8.11
N LYS A 248 -10.22 7.56 -8.02
CA LYS A 248 -9.34 7.18 -9.11
C LYS A 248 -8.56 5.93 -8.70
N ARG A 249 -8.78 4.84 -9.44
CA ARG A 249 -8.08 3.57 -9.27
C ARG A 249 -7.43 3.18 -10.59
N PHE A 250 -6.37 2.40 -10.48
CA PHE A 250 -5.65 1.84 -11.61
C PHE A 250 -5.68 0.32 -11.49
N ASP A 251 -5.86 -0.37 -12.61
CA ASP A 251 -5.87 -1.83 -12.67
C ASP A 251 -4.44 -2.41 -12.70
N TYR A 252 -3.49 -1.68 -12.11
CA TYR A 252 -2.09 -2.05 -12.00
C TYR A 252 -1.43 -1.32 -10.81
N VAL A 253 -0.35 -1.92 -10.33
CA VAL A 253 0.64 -1.25 -9.47
C VAL A 253 1.98 -1.21 -10.18
N VAL A 254 2.82 -0.26 -9.80
CA VAL A 254 4.22 -0.27 -10.20
C VAL A 254 4.94 -1.36 -9.41
N VAL A 255 5.71 -2.19 -10.10
CA VAL A 255 6.51 -3.28 -9.51
C VAL A 255 7.91 -3.22 -10.07
N GLY A 256 8.83 -2.67 -9.29
CA GLY A 256 10.22 -2.48 -9.68
C GLY A 256 11.09 -3.72 -9.49
N ASP A 257 11.95 -4.08 -10.46
CA ASP A 257 12.98 -5.12 -10.25
C ASP A 257 14.11 -4.60 -9.36
N ALA A 258 14.10 -5.03 -8.10
CA ALA A 258 15.06 -4.61 -7.08
C ALA A 258 16.50 -5.05 -7.36
N SER A 259 16.77 -5.82 -8.41
CA SER A 259 18.13 -6.13 -8.86
C SER A 259 18.74 -5.06 -9.77
N THR A 260 17.96 -4.04 -10.18
CA THR A 260 18.41 -2.98 -11.10
C THR A 260 18.15 -1.59 -10.51
N LEU A 261 18.96 -0.60 -10.88
CA LEU A 261 18.75 0.79 -10.46
C LEU A 261 17.43 1.36 -11.00
N ASN A 262 17.07 1.06 -12.25
CA ASN A 262 15.80 1.50 -12.84
C ASN A 262 14.60 0.88 -12.12
N GLY A 263 14.68 -0.40 -11.78
CA GLY A 263 13.62 -1.07 -11.02
C GLY A 263 13.50 -0.54 -9.59
N LEU A 264 14.62 -0.23 -8.92
CA LEU A 264 14.56 0.45 -7.62
C LEU A 264 13.90 1.85 -7.71
N ALA A 265 14.11 2.57 -8.81
CA ALA A 265 13.53 3.89 -9.02
C ALA A 265 12.03 3.85 -9.40
N ALA A 266 11.61 2.82 -10.13
CA ALA A 266 10.29 2.72 -10.75
C ALA A 266 9.11 3.08 -9.82
N PRO A 267 9.01 2.58 -8.57
CA PRO A 267 7.91 2.92 -7.66
C PRO A 267 7.79 4.42 -7.33
N TYR A 268 8.88 5.17 -7.41
CA TYR A 268 8.92 6.61 -7.17
C TYR A 268 8.66 7.41 -8.46
N ASP A 269 9.08 6.88 -9.61
CA ASP A 269 8.89 7.44 -10.95
C ASP A 269 7.63 6.85 -11.63
N GLU A 270 6.47 6.98 -10.95
CA GLU A 270 5.21 6.30 -11.27
C GLU A 270 4.68 6.52 -12.70
N GLU A 271 5.09 7.62 -13.32
CA GLU A 271 4.63 8.12 -14.61
C GLU A 271 5.52 7.71 -15.80
N GLU A 272 6.77 7.28 -15.58
CA GLU A 272 7.72 6.94 -16.65
C GLU A 272 8.07 5.44 -16.70
N THR A 273 7.62 4.67 -15.72
CA THR A 273 7.94 3.26 -15.63
C THR A 273 7.06 2.38 -16.52
N ARG A 274 7.67 1.35 -17.11
CA ARG A 274 6.99 0.22 -17.73
C ARG A 274 6.91 -0.99 -16.80
N GLU A 275 7.52 -0.90 -15.62
CA GLU A 275 7.59 -1.98 -14.65
C GLU A 275 6.29 -2.00 -13.84
N VAL A 276 5.27 -2.61 -14.42
CA VAL A 276 3.92 -2.70 -13.84
C VAL A 276 3.46 -4.14 -13.74
N VAL A 277 2.67 -4.44 -12.72
CA VAL A 277 1.91 -5.69 -12.63
C VAL A 277 0.43 -5.34 -12.62
N HIS A 278 -0.34 -6.03 -13.47
CA HIS A 278 -1.77 -5.86 -13.53
C HIS A 278 -2.40 -6.44 -12.26
N ILE A 279 -3.34 -5.69 -11.69
CA ILE A 279 -4.20 -6.19 -10.63
C ILE A 279 -5.30 -6.97 -11.32
N GLU A 280 -5.49 -8.23 -10.91
CA GLU A 280 -6.59 -9.02 -11.41
C GLU A 280 -7.90 -8.46 -10.85
N ARG A 281 -8.78 -7.97 -11.74
CA ARG A 281 -10.12 -7.55 -11.35
C ARG A 281 -10.99 -8.79 -11.24
N LEU A 282 -11.18 -9.27 -10.02
CA LEU A 282 -12.15 -10.32 -9.74
C LEU A 282 -13.54 -9.70 -9.79
N ASP A 283 -14.16 -9.73 -10.98
CA ASP A 283 -15.51 -9.19 -11.23
C ASP A 283 -16.53 -9.66 -10.18
N VAL A 284 -17.61 -8.89 -10.03
CA VAL A 284 -18.65 -9.13 -9.02
C VAL A 284 -19.18 -10.57 -9.15
N GLY A 285 -18.91 -11.37 -8.11
CA GLY A 285 -19.36 -12.76 -8.00
C GLY A 285 -18.27 -13.80 -8.23
N LEU A 286 -17.10 -13.42 -8.77
CA LEU A 286 -15.98 -14.33 -8.97
C LEU A 286 -15.12 -14.42 -7.72
N ASP A 287 -14.80 -15.62 -7.24
CA ASP A 287 -13.83 -15.85 -6.17
C ASP A 287 -12.41 -16.03 -6.76
N LEU A 288 -11.37 -15.66 -6.01
CA LEU A 288 -9.96 -15.87 -6.41
C LEU A 288 -9.66 -17.31 -6.83
N PHE A 289 -10.16 -18.30 -6.09
CA PHE A 289 -9.96 -19.72 -6.36
C PHE A 289 -10.66 -20.15 -7.65
N ASP A 290 -11.92 -19.71 -7.83
CA ASP A 290 -12.68 -19.99 -9.06
C ASP A 290 -11.98 -19.40 -10.29
N PHE A 291 -11.48 -18.16 -10.18
CA PHE A 291 -10.73 -17.50 -11.23
C PHE A 291 -9.49 -18.31 -11.63
N TRP A 292 -8.64 -18.66 -10.68
CA TRP A 292 -7.41 -19.38 -10.98
C TRP A 292 -7.65 -20.81 -11.44
N GLN A 293 -8.74 -21.45 -11.00
CA GLN A 293 -9.12 -22.76 -11.49
C GLN A 293 -9.56 -22.71 -12.96
N ALA A 294 -10.30 -21.68 -13.37
CA ALA A 294 -10.74 -21.50 -14.75
C ALA A 294 -9.64 -21.04 -15.71
N ASN A 295 -8.61 -20.35 -15.20
CA ASN A 295 -7.57 -19.70 -16.00
C ASN A 295 -6.18 -20.35 -15.86
N GLN A 296 -6.10 -21.61 -15.44
CA GLN A 296 -4.81 -22.31 -15.29
C GLN A 296 -4.01 -22.31 -16.61
N ASN A 297 -2.71 -22.00 -16.52
CA ASN A 297 -1.77 -22.05 -17.65
C ASN A 297 -2.23 -21.24 -18.87
N SER A 298 -2.92 -20.12 -18.65
CA SER A 298 -3.42 -19.24 -19.70
C SER A 298 -2.85 -17.83 -19.56
N ASP A 299 -2.82 -17.09 -20.67
CA ASP A 299 -2.34 -15.71 -20.70
C ASP A 299 -3.46 -14.74 -20.28
N GLN A 300 -3.26 -14.12 -19.12
CA GLN A 300 -4.18 -13.14 -18.55
C GLN A 300 -3.73 -11.69 -18.77
N VAL A 301 -2.59 -11.48 -19.43
CA VAL A 301 -1.86 -10.20 -19.39
C VAL A 301 -1.75 -9.57 -20.78
N SER A 302 -1.36 -10.31 -21.82
CA SER A 302 -0.88 -9.71 -23.08
C SER A 302 -1.90 -8.85 -23.81
N ASN A 303 -3.20 -9.07 -23.57
CA ASN A 303 -4.28 -8.33 -24.21
C ASN A 303 -4.83 -7.17 -23.36
N ARG A 304 -4.22 -6.88 -22.21
CA ARG A 304 -4.64 -5.77 -21.33
C ARG A 304 -3.92 -4.49 -21.70
N SER A 305 -4.63 -3.37 -21.57
CA SER A 305 -4.07 -2.02 -21.73
C SER A 305 -4.64 -1.13 -20.63
N PRO A 306 -4.11 -1.22 -19.40
CA PRO A 306 -4.59 -0.39 -18.31
C PRO A 306 -4.36 1.09 -18.62
N GLU A 307 -5.25 1.95 -18.13
CA GLU A 307 -5.04 3.40 -18.18
C GLU A 307 -3.73 3.74 -17.48
N GLN A 308 -2.83 4.47 -18.13
CA GLN A 308 -1.55 4.86 -17.52
C GLN A 308 -1.68 6.12 -16.69
N ARG A 309 -0.84 6.25 -15.65
CA ARG A 309 -0.58 7.55 -15.01
C ARG A 309 0.09 8.47 -16.03
N MET A 310 -0.34 9.73 -16.05
CA MET A 310 0.16 10.74 -16.97
C MET A 310 0.84 11.87 -16.20
N PHE A 311 1.86 12.49 -16.79
CA PHE A 311 2.48 13.69 -16.23
C PHE A 311 1.76 14.95 -16.72
N SER A 312 1.74 15.99 -15.87
CA SER A 312 1.39 17.33 -16.31
C SER A 312 2.50 17.86 -17.21
N VAL A 313 2.18 18.21 -18.45
CA VAL A 313 3.14 18.89 -19.33
C VAL A 313 3.44 20.26 -18.69
N PRO A 314 4.71 20.66 -18.52
CA PRO A 314 5.03 21.99 -18.03
C PRO A 314 4.36 23.04 -18.92
N ALA A 315 3.63 23.96 -18.28
CA ALA A 315 3.06 25.12 -18.95
C ALA A 315 4.15 26.09 -19.42
#